data_AF-A0A958P938-F1
#
_entry.id   AF-A0A958P938-F1
#
_cell.length_a   1.000
_cell.length_b   1.000
_cell.length_c   1.000
_cell.angle_alpha   90.00
_cell.angle_beta   90.00
_cell.angle_gamma   90.00
#
_symmetry.space_group_name_H-M   'P 1'
#
loop_
_entity.id
_entity.type
_entity.pdbx_description
1 polymer ?
#
loop_
_entity_poly.entity_id
_entity_poly.type
_entity_poly.pdbx_seq_one_letter_code
_entity_poly.pdbx_strand_id
1 'polypeptide(L)'
;VSPSLAEALRAFQDLAVDLIFGALIGVGAYPFLGTRMWCRYGCPLAGMMRLFGKFSLSRFQVKANEKCKGLNLCTTQCPMGIDVASFAHKDGHPIEGSFGLQNTPCIGCGGCVDICPVQALSFQKILNPYKELN
;
A
#
# COMPACT_ATOMS: atom_id res chain seq x y z
N VAL A 1 -5.57 -44.40 38.17
CA VAL A 1 -5.30 -42.95 37.97
C VAL A 1 -5.60 -42.65 36.52
N SER A 2 -6.60 -41.82 36.25
CA SER A 2 -7.33 -41.69 34.98
C SER A 2 -6.47 -41.20 33.80
N PRO A 3 -6.25 -42.02 32.75
CA PRO A 3 -5.40 -41.67 31.60
C PRO A 3 -5.96 -40.52 30.73
N SER A 4 -7.27 -40.24 30.80
CA SER A 4 -7.93 -39.21 29.99
C SER A 4 -7.54 -37.78 30.33
N LEU A 5 -7.23 -37.48 31.61
CA LEU A 5 -6.82 -36.14 32.03
C LEU A 5 -5.41 -35.81 31.52
N ALA A 6 -4.51 -36.80 31.52
CA ALA A 6 -3.13 -36.62 31.09
C ALA A 6 -3.03 -36.42 29.56
N GLU A 7 -3.84 -37.12 28.77
CA GLU A 7 -3.92 -36.90 27.32
C GLU A 7 -4.54 -35.55 26.98
N ALA A 8 -5.61 -35.15 27.68
CA ALA A 8 -6.20 -33.83 27.51
C ALA A 8 -5.19 -32.70 27.81
N LEU A 9 -4.42 -32.82 28.89
CA LEU A 9 -3.39 -31.84 29.25
C LEU A 9 -2.26 -31.75 28.22
N ARG A 10 -1.83 -32.88 27.64
CA ARG A 10 -0.84 -32.87 26.54
C ARG A 10 -1.38 -32.22 25.29
N ALA A 11 -2.60 -32.55 24.87
CA ALA A 11 -3.23 -31.92 23.70
C ALA A 11 -3.42 -30.41 23.87
N PHE A 12 -3.79 -29.95 25.08
CA PHE A 12 -3.86 -28.52 25.39
C PHE A 12 -2.49 -27.85 25.38
N GLN A 13 -1.46 -28.53 25.89
CA GLN A 13 -0.10 -28.02 25.87
C GLN A 13 0.42 -27.88 24.43
N ASP A 14 0.21 -28.87 23.58
CA ASP A 14 0.63 -28.82 22.18
C ASP A 14 -0.09 -27.69 21.42
N LEU A 15 -1.41 -27.54 21.61
CA LEU A 15 -2.17 -26.43 21.03
C LEU A 15 -1.68 -25.05 21.52
N ALA A 16 -1.40 -24.93 22.82
CA ALA A 16 -0.90 -23.69 23.40
C ALA A 16 0.49 -23.35 22.85
N VAL A 17 1.37 -24.35 22.72
CA VAL A 17 2.70 -24.20 22.14
C VAL A 17 2.61 -23.73 20.69
N ASP A 18 1.79 -24.39 19.86
CA ASP A 18 1.59 -24.01 18.45
C ASP A 18 1.04 -22.59 18.30
N LEU A 19 0.06 -22.20 19.13
CA LEU A 19 -0.49 -20.84 19.15
C LEU A 19 0.54 -19.80 19.56
N ILE A 20 1.35 -20.09 20.59
CA ILE A 20 2.37 -19.15 21.09
C ILE A 20 3.48 -18.98 20.05
N PHE A 21 3.99 -20.05 19.45
CA PHE A 21 5.00 -19.96 18.40
C PHE A 21 4.46 -19.27 17.14
N GLY A 22 3.23 -19.59 16.72
CA GLY A 22 2.55 -18.91 15.62
C GLY A 22 2.37 -17.42 15.88
N ALA A 23 1.95 -17.04 17.09
CA ALA A 23 1.80 -15.64 17.49
C ALA A 23 3.15 -14.91 17.58
N LEU A 24 4.19 -15.53 18.16
CA LEU A 24 5.53 -14.94 18.25
C LEU A 24 6.14 -14.70 16.87
N ILE A 25 6.01 -15.65 15.95
CA ILE A 25 6.48 -15.49 14.57
C ILE A 25 5.67 -14.39 13.86
N GLY A 26 4.34 -14.39 14.00
CA GLY A 26 3.47 -13.39 13.37
C GLY A 26 3.70 -11.97 13.88
N VAL A 27 3.82 -11.79 15.20
CA VAL A 27 4.09 -10.49 15.84
C VAL A 27 5.56 -10.08 15.64
N GLY A 28 6.50 -11.02 15.71
CA GLY A 28 7.93 -10.77 15.47
C GLY A 28 8.24 -10.36 14.03
N ALA A 29 7.45 -10.81 13.06
CA ALA A 29 7.57 -10.39 11.66
C ALA A 29 6.99 -8.98 11.39
N TYR A 30 6.12 -8.48 12.28
CA TYR A 30 5.46 -7.19 12.16
C TYR A 30 6.41 -5.96 12.05
N PRO A 31 7.48 -5.83 12.86
CA PRO A 31 8.44 -4.73 12.71
C PRO A 31 9.30 -4.81 11.43
N PHE A 32 9.54 -6.02 10.89
CA PHE A 32 10.39 -6.19 9.70
C PHE A 32 9.63 -5.96 8.39
N LEU A 33 8.34 -6.30 8.35
CA LEU A 33 7.53 -6.23 7.13
C LEU A 33 6.66 -4.95 7.06
N GLY A 34 6.83 -4.06 8.04
CA GLY A 34 6.18 -2.75 8.12
C GLY A 34 4.74 -2.82 8.61
N THR A 35 4.25 -1.68 9.11
CA THR A 35 2.92 -1.50 9.73
C THR A 35 1.72 -1.82 8.82
N ARG A 36 1.95 -2.11 7.54
CA ARG A 36 0.91 -2.32 6.51
C ARG A 36 1.00 -3.69 5.83
N MET A 37 1.87 -4.61 6.28
CA MET A 37 1.95 -5.95 5.66
C MET A 37 0.58 -6.66 5.67
N TRP A 38 -0.16 -6.59 6.78
CA TRP A 38 -1.49 -7.19 6.83
C TRP A 38 -2.43 -6.58 5.78
N CYS A 39 -2.41 -5.26 5.61
CA CYS A 39 -3.20 -4.58 4.58
C CYS A 39 -2.79 -4.99 3.15
N ARG A 40 -1.51 -5.33 2.91
CA ARG A 40 -0.98 -5.69 1.59
C ARG A 40 -1.20 -7.17 1.24
N TYR A 41 -1.15 -8.08 2.22
CA TYR A 41 -1.12 -9.53 1.97
C TYR A 41 -2.23 -10.33 2.64
N GLY A 42 -2.75 -9.87 3.79
CA GLY A 42 -3.67 -10.67 4.62
C GLY A 42 -5.08 -10.09 4.76
N CYS A 43 -5.32 -8.84 4.34
CA CYS A 43 -6.57 -8.15 4.61
C CYS A 43 -7.66 -8.52 3.57
N PRO A 44 -8.71 -9.28 3.94
CA PRO A 44 -9.79 -9.62 3.02
C PRO A 44 -10.53 -8.37 2.50
N LEU A 45 -10.53 -7.28 3.27
CA LEU A 45 -11.11 -6.00 2.87
C LEU A 45 -10.37 -5.37 1.67
N ALA A 46 -9.06 -5.57 1.53
CA ALA A 46 -8.30 -5.03 0.39
C ALA A 46 -8.72 -5.68 -0.94
N GLY A 47 -8.96 -6.99 -0.92
CA GLY A 47 -9.51 -7.72 -2.07
C GLY A 47 -10.94 -7.24 -2.42
N MET A 48 -11.77 -7.07 -1.39
CA MET A 48 -13.14 -6.58 -1.53
C MET A 48 -13.19 -5.15 -2.10
N MET A 49 -12.33 -4.25 -1.63
CA MET A 49 -12.19 -2.90 -2.16
C MET A 49 -11.75 -2.87 -3.63
N ARG A 50 -10.95 -3.83 -4.10
CA ARG A 50 -10.59 -3.96 -5.53
C ARG A 50 -11.79 -4.33 -6.40
N LEU A 51 -12.73 -5.09 -5.87
CA LEU A 51 -13.96 -5.50 -6.57
C LEU A 51 -14.96 -4.35 -6.65
N PHE A 52 -15.23 -3.68 -5.52
CA PHE A 52 -16.16 -2.53 -5.48
C PHE A 52 -15.57 -1.24 -6.03
N GLY A 53 -14.24 -1.09 -6.04
CA GLY A 53 -13.53 0.07 -6.56
C GLY A 53 -13.73 0.30 -8.07
N LYS A 54 -14.15 -0.72 -8.82
CA LYS A 54 -14.52 -0.58 -10.24
C LYS A 54 -15.74 0.33 -10.45
N PHE A 55 -16.65 0.40 -9.48
CA PHE A 55 -17.89 1.17 -9.55
C PHE A 55 -17.79 2.61 -8.99
N SER A 56 -16.70 2.98 -8.33
CA SER A 56 -16.55 4.34 -7.78
C SER A 56 -16.28 5.38 -8.88
N LEU A 57 -17.20 6.34 -9.01
CA LEU A 57 -17.23 7.39 -10.03
C LEU A 57 -16.24 8.55 -9.82
N SER A 58 -15.66 8.72 -8.62
CA SER A 58 -14.75 9.84 -8.33
C SER A 58 -13.30 9.38 -8.32
N ARG A 59 -12.67 9.29 -9.50
CA ARG A 59 -11.24 9.01 -9.63
C ARG A 59 -10.45 10.31 -9.84
N PHE A 60 -9.46 10.55 -9.00
CA PHE A 60 -8.46 11.60 -9.16
C PHE A 60 -7.16 10.96 -9.66
N GLN A 61 -6.34 11.76 -10.34
CA GLN A 61 -4.97 11.43 -10.72
C GLN A 61 -4.04 12.50 -10.20
N VAL A 62 -2.82 12.13 -9.89
CA VAL A 62 -1.73 13.05 -9.62
C VAL A 62 -0.94 13.19 -10.92
N LYS A 63 -0.95 14.38 -11.52
CA LYS A 63 -0.17 14.69 -12.74
C LYS A 63 1.16 15.35 -12.34
N ALA A 64 2.23 14.89 -12.96
CA ALA A 64 3.55 15.50 -12.89
C ALA A 64 3.75 16.53 -14.01
N ASN A 65 4.48 17.60 -13.68
CA ASN A 65 4.90 18.64 -14.61
C ASN A 65 6.40 18.55 -14.88
N GLU A 66 6.87 19.29 -15.90
CA GLU A 66 8.29 19.38 -16.30
C GLU A 66 9.24 19.96 -15.22
N LYS A 67 8.72 20.50 -14.12
CA LYS A 67 9.52 21.12 -13.04
C LYS A 67 10.23 20.11 -12.13
N CYS A 68 10.00 18.81 -12.31
CA CYS A 68 10.56 17.77 -11.45
C CYS A 68 12.09 17.69 -11.57
N LYS A 69 12.80 17.72 -10.43
CA LYS A 69 14.26 17.58 -10.35
C LYS A 69 14.76 16.22 -9.83
N GLY A 70 13.88 15.22 -9.68
CA GLY A 70 14.29 13.88 -9.25
C GLY A 70 14.77 13.78 -7.79
N LEU A 71 14.28 14.63 -6.88
CA LEU A 71 14.71 14.67 -5.47
C LEU A 71 14.27 13.47 -4.61
N ASN A 72 13.32 12.64 -5.10
CA ASN A 72 12.81 11.44 -4.42
C ASN A 72 12.16 11.64 -3.02
N LEU A 73 11.90 12.88 -2.60
CA LEU A 73 11.21 13.19 -1.34
C LEU A 73 9.77 12.66 -1.34
N CYS A 74 9.08 12.72 -2.47
CA CYS A 74 7.72 12.20 -2.64
C CYS A 74 7.63 10.68 -2.45
N THR A 75 8.62 9.93 -2.93
CA THR A 75 8.71 8.47 -2.76
C THR A 75 8.96 8.13 -1.28
N THR A 76 9.87 8.84 -0.63
CA THR A 76 10.24 8.60 0.77
C THR A 76 9.08 8.88 1.73
N GLN A 77 8.30 9.93 1.47
CA GLN A 77 7.15 10.31 2.30
C GLN A 77 5.91 9.45 2.03
N CYS A 78 5.88 8.65 0.97
CA CYS A 78 4.68 7.92 0.58
C CYS A 78 4.38 6.79 1.59
N PRO A 79 3.25 6.87 2.34
CA PRO A 79 2.90 5.83 3.32
C PRO A 79 2.53 4.50 2.66
N MET A 80 2.31 4.50 1.34
CA MET A 80 2.00 3.32 0.54
C MET A 80 3.24 2.71 -0.11
N GLY A 81 4.43 3.31 0.07
CA GLY A 81 5.68 2.85 -0.54
C GLY A 81 5.64 2.86 -2.07
N ILE A 82 4.91 3.81 -2.66
CA ILE A 82 4.86 4.00 -4.11
C ILE A 82 6.10 4.80 -4.51
N ASP A 83 6.80 4.35 -5.55
CA ASP A 83 7.83 5.17 -6.17
C ASP A 83 7.19 6.26 -7.04
N VAL A 84 6.88 7.40 -6.41
CA VAL A 84 6.22 8.54 -7.06
C VAL A 84 7.17 9.23 -8.05
N ALA A 85 8.47 9.25 -7.74
CA ALA A 85 9.45 9.97 -8.54
C ALA A 85 9.62 9.39 -9.95
N SER A 86 9.53 8.07 -10.13
CA SER A 86 9.62 7.45 -11.46
C SER A 86 8.47 7.83 -12.41
N PHE A 87 7.33 8.31 -11.89
CA PHE A 87 6.25 8.86 -12.71
C PHE A 87 6.51 10.31 -13.17
N ALA A 88 7.48 11.00 -12.57
CA ALA A 88 7.75 12.42 -12.83
C ALA A 88 9.16 12.67 -13.38
N HIS A 89 10.07 11.70 -13.24
CA HIS A 89 11.46 11.84 -13.65
C HIS A 89 12.02 10.48 -14.08
N LYS A 90 12.52 10.43 -15.31
CA LYS A 90 13.09 9.21 -15.90
C LYS A 90 14.33 9.57 -16.71
N ASP A 91 15.36 8.74 -16.61
CA ASP A 91 16.62 8.88 -17.37
C ASP A 91 17.27 10.28 -17.23
N GLY A 92 17.17 10.90 -16.05
CA GLY A 92 17.74 12.22 -15.76
C GLY A 92 16.92 13.41 -16.27
N HIS A 93 15.76 13.15 -16.89
CA HIS A 93 14.88 14.18 -17.43
C HIS A 93 13.49 14.15 -16.78
N PRO A 94 12.87 15.33 -16.56
CA PRO A 94 11.48 15.37 -16.11
C PRO A 94 10.55 14.84 -17.19
N ILE A 95 9.57 14.05 -16.79
CA ILE A 95 8.54 13.49 -17.68
C ILE A 95 7.15 13.92 -17.20
N GLU A 96 6.23 14.12 -18.15
CA GLU A 96 4.81 14.32 -17.84
C GLU A 96 4.12 12.97 -17.68
N GLY A 97 4.23 12.36 -16.50
CA GLY A 97 3.44 11.18 -16.14
C GLY A 97 2.25 11.52 -15.25
N SER A 98 1.34 10.57 -15.15
CA SER A 98 0.24 10.59 -14.19
C SER A 98 0.15 9.25 -13.47
N PHE A 99 -0.23 9.28 -12.20
CA PHE A 99 -0.55 8.07 -11.43
C PHE A 99 -1.79 8.29 -10.57
N GLY A 100 -2.45 7.20 -10.20
CA GLY A 100 -3.67 7.25 -9.40
C GLY A 100 -4.06 5.88 -8.89
N LEU A 101 -5.28 5.78 -8.35
CA LEU A 101 -5.84 4.55 -7.76
C LEU A 101 -5.86 3.34 -8.70
N GLN A 102 -5.88 3.60 -10.01
CA GLN A 102 -6.04 2.57 -11.04
C GLN A 102 -4.75 1.78 -11.25
N ASN A 103 -3.62 2.48 -11.23
CA ASN A 103 -2.32 1.94 -11.61
C ASN A 103 -1.42 1.70 -10.39
N THR A 104 -1.78 2.27 -9.23
CA THR A 104 -0.99 2.21 -8.00
C THR A 104 -1.88 2.08 -6.77
N PRO A 105 -1.40 1.55 -5.64
CA PRO A 105 -2.14 1.50 -4.38
C PRO A 105 -2.24 2.89 -3.69
N CYS A 106 -2.36 3.96 -4.48
CA CYS A 106 -2.48 5.32 -3.98
C CYS A 106 -3.76 5.44 -3.15
N ILE A 107 -3.71 6.20 -2.05
CA ILE A 107 -4.87 6.49 -1.20
C ILE A 107 -5.33 7.96 -1.30
N GLY A 108 -4.67 8.77 -2.14
CA GLY A 108 -5.02 10.18 -2.30
C GLY A 108 -4.70 11.09 -1.11
N CYS A 109 -3.73 10.71 -0.27
CA CYS A 109 -3.40 11.46 0.95
C CYS A 109 -2.77 12.84 0.74
N GLY A 110 -2.29 13.17 -0.46
CA GLY A 110 -1.69 14.48 -0.77
C GLY A 110 -0.25 14.69 -0.35
N GLY A 111 0.32 13.84 0.51
CA GLY A 111 1.68 14.06 1.03
C GLY A 111 2.80 14.20 -0.02
N CYS A 112 2.64 13.64 -1.22
CA CYS A 112 3.60 13.81 -2.31
C CYS A 112 3.57 15.23 -2.93
N VAL A 113 2.42 15.88 -2.96
CA VAL A 113 2.25 17.26 -3.44
C VAL A 113 2.78 18.22 -2.39
N ASP A 114 2.47 17.97 -1.12
CA ASP A 114 2.81 18.86 0.00
C ASP A 114 4.33 18.92 0.27
N ILE A 115 5.02 17.79 0.16
CA ILE A 115 6.47 17.73 0.43
C ILE A 115 7.32 18.25 -0.74
N CYS A 116 6.72 18.49 -1.92
CA CYS A 116 7.48 18.82 -3.12
C CYS A 116 7.89 20.31 -3.14
N PRO A 117 9.19 20.65 -2.99
CA PRO A 117 9.62 22.06 -2.93
C PRO A 117 9.47 22.80 -4.27
N VAL A 118 9.44 22.05 -5.37
CA VAL A 118 9.31 22.59 -6.74
C VAL A 118 7.87 22.57 -7.26
N GLN A 119 6.91 22.11 -6.45
CA GLN A 119 5.49 22.01 -6.80
C GLN A 119 5.27 21.32 -8.17
N ALA A 120 6.01 20.23 -8.40
CA ALA A 120 5.97 19.51 -9.67
C ALA A 120 4.77 18.55 -9.79
N LEU A 121 4.01 18.33 -8.71
CA LEU A 121 2.89 17.39 -8.66
C LEU A 121 1.59 18.14 -8.35
N SER A 122 0.49 17.71 -8.97
CA SER A 122 -0.82 18.33 -8.78
C SER A 122 -1.95 17.30 -8.86
N PHE A 123 -3.05 17.55 -8.13
CA PHE A 123 -4.26 16.74 -8.23
C PHE A 123 -5.11 17.19 -9.41
N GLN A 124 -5.51 16.24 -10.24
CA GLN A 124 -6.41 16.45 -11.36
C GLN A 124 -7.59 15.48 -11.25
N LYS A 125 -8.79 15.99 -11.52
CA LYS A 125 -10.00 15.16 -11.57
C LYS A 125 -10.08 14.45 -12.91
N ILE A 126 -10.30 13.13 -12.90
CA ILE A 126 -10.50 12.37 -14.13
C ILE A 126 -11.97 12.56 -14.56
N LEU A 127 -12.19 13.21 -15.69
CA LEU A 127 -13.53 13.48 -16.22
C LEU A 127 -14.16 12.26 -16.90
N ASN A 128 -13.35 11.33 -17.42
CA ASN A 128 -13.82 10.07 -18.00
C ASN A 128 -12.81 8.92 -17.76
N PRO A 129 -13.07 8.05 -16.79
CA PRO A 129 -12.14 6.99 -16.39
C PRO A 129 -12.08 5.78 -17.34
N TYR A 130 -12.94 5.70 -18.37
CA TYR A 130 -12.95 4.57 -19.32
C TYR A 130 -11.98 4.76 -20.50
N LYS A 131 -11.55 5.99 -20.80
CA LYS A 131 -10.72 6.32 -21.98
C LYS A 131 -9.22 6.04 -21.80
N GLU A 132 -8.71 5.97 -20.56
CA GLU A 132 -7.29 5.67 -20.27
C GLU A 132 -7.01 4.16 -20.07
N LEU A 133 -8.02 3.30 -20.21
CA LEU A 133 -7.89 1.84 -20.08
C LEU A 133 -7.66 1.14 -21.43
N ASN A 134 -7.53 1.88 -22.54
CA ASN A 134 -7.36 1.35 -23.89
C ASN A 134 -6.27 2.09 -24.67
#